data_AF-C3YQP5-F1
#
_entry.id   AF-C3YQP5-F1
#
_cell.length_a   1.000
_cell.length_b   1.000
_cell.length_c   1.000
_cell.angle_alpha   90.00
_cell.angle_beta   90.00
_cell.angle_gamma   90.00
#
_symmetry.space_group_name_H-M   'P 1'
#
loop_
_entity.id
_entity.type
_entity.pdbx_description
1 polymer ?
#
loop_
_entity_poly.entity_id
_entity_poly.type
_entity_poly.pdbx_seq_one_letter_code
_entity_poly.pdbx_strand_id
1 'polypeptide(L)'
;MPNGEGLKCSSALFRHEIAYVLGQIQHNACVPQLIEALERKDENPMVRHECAEALGAIAEDACTDILQKYASDQERVVRESCEVALDMLTYENSEQFQYADGLSKVHAEGKIENDV
;
A
#
# COMPACT_ATOMS: atom_id res chain seq x y z
N MET A 1 1.71 19.24 10.49
CA MET A 1 0.29 18.93 10.20
C MET A 1 0.12 17.44 10.45
N PRO A 2 -0.95 16.97 11.12
CA PRO A 2 -1.17 15.54 11.28
C PRO A 2 -1.54 14.93 9.92
N ASN A 3 -0.94 13.79 9.59
CA ASN A 3 -0.71 13.25 8.24
C ASN A 3 -1.96 12.74 7.47
N GLY A 4 -3.17 13.32 7.63
CA GLY A 4 -4.35 12.78 6.92
C GLY A 4 -5.60 13.65 6.82
N GLU A 5 -5.59 14.92 7.26
CA GLU A 5 -6.78 15.79 7.12
C GLU A 5 -7.13 16.12 5.66
N GLY A 6 -6.15 16.03 4.74
CA GLY A 6 -6.36 16.26 3.31
C GLY A 6 -7.36 15.30 2.67
N LEU A 7 -7.48 14.07 3.20
CA LEU A 7 -8.47 13.07 2.76
C LEU A 7 -9.91 13.41 3.19
N LYS A 8 -10.12 14.56 3.83
CA LYS A 8 -11.44 15.06 4.26
C LYS A 8 -11.83 16.37 3.58
N CYS A 9 -11.02 16.88 2.64
CA CYS A 9 -11.36 18.05 1.83
C CYS A 9 -12.54 17.79 0.91
N SER A 10 -13.22 18.82 0.41
CA SER A 10 -14.45 18.67 -0.41
C SER A 10 -14.23 18.09 -1.81
N SER A 11 -13.07 18.36 -2.43
CA SER A 11 -12.77 17.90 -3.80
C SER A 11 -12.28 16.45 -3.85
N ALA A 12 -12.99 15.60 -4.60
CA ALA A 12 -12.58 14.21 -4.82
C ALA A 12 -11.23 14.12 -5.53
N LEU A 13 -10.98 14.94 -6.55
CA LEU A 13 -9.70 14.98 -7.25
C LEU A 13 -8.55 15.34 -6.31
N PHE A 14 -8.78 16.27 -5.37
CA PHE A 14 -7.75 16.65 -4.42
C PHE A 14 -7.48 15.52 -3.41
N ARG A 15 -8.53 14.86 -2.90
CA ARG A 15 -8.36 13.70 -2.01
C ARG A 15 -7.63 12.54 -2.69
N HIS A 16 -7.91 12.31 -3.97
CA HIS A 16 -7.17 11.36 -4.81
C HIS A 16 -5.68 11.72 -4.83
N GLU A 17 -5.32 12.94 -5.20
CA GLU A 17 -3.90 13.36 -5.24
C GLU A 17 -3.21 13.23 -3.87
N ILE A 18 -3.93 13.51 -2.78
CA ILE A 18 -3.41 13.28 -1.43
C ILE A 18 -3.15 11.79 -1.19
N ALA A 19 -4.09 10.90 -1.51
CA ALA A 19 -3.89 9.45 -1.39
C ALA A 19 -2.67 8.98 -2.20
N TYR A 20 -2.53 9.46 -3.44
CA TYR A 20 -1.40 9.16 -4.32
C TYR A 20 -0.06 9.56 -3.66
N VAL A 21 0.04 10.82 -3.19
CA VAL A 21 1.25 11.32 -2.53
C VAL A 21 1.56 10.54 -1.25
N LEU A 22 0.54 10.18 -0.45
CA LEU A 22 0.74 9.35 0.75
C LEU A 22 1.26 7.95 0.40
N GLY A 23 0.77 7.37 -0.70
CA GLY A 23 1.28 6.12 -1.26
C GLY A 23 2.74 6.22 -1.67
N GLN A 24 3.14 7.31 -2.33
CA GLN A 24 4.55 7.54 -2.72
C GLN A 24 5.48 7.78 -1.51
N ILE A 25 4.96 8.34 -0.42
CA ILE A 25 5.70 8.55 0.82
C ILE A 25 5.93 7.23 1.58
N GLN A 26 5.04 6.25 1.41
CA GLN A 26 5.10 4.91 2.02
C GLN A 26 5.27 4.91 3.56
N HIS A 27 4.77 5.94 4.25
CA HIS A 27 4.97 6.05 5.70
C HIS A 27 3.78 5.47 6.49
N ASN A 28 4.06 4.50 7.37
CA ASN A 28 3.07 3.71 8.12
C ASN A 28 2.04 4.54 8.90
N ALA A 29 2.42 5.72 9.37
CA ALA A 29 1.51 6.65 10.06
C ALA A 29 0.31 7.12 9.21
N CYS A 30 0.29 6.85 7.90
CA CYS A 30 -0.80 7.20 6.98
C CYS A 30 -1.80 6.05 6.77
N VAL A 31 -1.44 4.82 7.15
CA VAL A 31 -2.27 3.61 6.96
C VAL A 31 -3.68 3.79 7.56
N PRO A 32 -3.86 4.27 8.80
CA PRO A 32 -5.20 4.40 9.37
C PRO A 32 -6.16 5.28 8.54
N GLN A 33 -5.65 6.38 7.97
CA GLN A 33 -6.45 7.34 7.21
C GLN A 33 -6.75 6.85 5.79
N LEU A 34 -5.82 6.11 5.18
CA LEU A 34 -6.05 5.44 3.90
C LEU A 34 -7.10 4.32 4.05
N ILE A 35 -7.05 3.55 5.14
CA ILE A 35 -8.08 2.56 5.49
C ILE A 35 -9.44 3.26 5.65
N GLU A 36 -9.53 4.30 6.47
CA GLU A 36 -10.77 5.06 6.69
C GLU A 36 -11.39 5.53 5.35
N ALA A 37 -10.58 5.99 4.41
CA ALA A 37 -11.04 6.44 3.10
C ALA A 37 -11.47 5.29 2.18
N LEU A 38 -10.75 4.16 2.15
CA LEU A 38 -11.13 2.97 1.39
C LEU A 38 -12.45 2.36 1.88
N GLU A 39 -12.69 2.35 3.19
CA GLU A 39 -13.89 1.78 3.79
C GLU A 39 -15.16 2.59 3.57
N ARG A 40 -15.00 3.89 3.30
CA ARG A 40 -16.09 4.85 3.24
C ARG A 40 -16.92 4.67 1.97
N LYS A 41 -18.11 4.06 2.13
CA LYS A 41 -19.02 3.70 1.03
C LYS A 41 -19.56 4.89 0.22
N ASP A 42 -19.62 6.08 0.81
CA ASP A 42 -20.03 7.33 0.16
C ASP A 42 -18.85 8.13 -0.40
N GLU A 43 -17.62 7.60 -0.32
CA GLU A 43 -16.48 8.17 -1.02
C GLU A 43 -16.52 7.84 -2.52
N ASN A 44 -16.00 8.78 -3.32
CA ASN A 44 -15.81 8.61 -4.74
C ASN A 44 -14.92 7.37 -5.03
N PRO A 45 -15.36 6.47 -5.93
CA PRO A 45 -14.62 5.25 -6.24
C PRO A 45 -13.16 5.48 -6.66
N MET A 46 -12.85 6.61 -7.31
CA MET A 46 -11.47 6.93 -7.71
C MET A 46 -10.57 7.26 -6.51
N VAL A 47 -11.11 7.89 -5.46
CA VAL A 47 -10.35 8.15 -4.23
C VAL A 47 -10.09 6.84 -3.50
N ARG A 48 -11.09 5.95 -3.45
CA ARG A 48 -10.98 4.61 -2.83
C ARG A 48 -9.96 3.74 -3.57
N HIS A 49 -9.99 3.76 -4.90
CA HIS A 49 -8.98 3.15 -5.78
C HIS A 49 -7.57 3.57 -5.39
N GLU A 50 -7.31 4.87 -5.32
CA GLU A 50 -6.00 5.40 -4.99
C GLU A 50 -5.57 5.04 -3.56
N CYS A 51 -6.51 5.01 -2.61
CA CYS A 51 -6.23 4.55 -1.25
C CYS A 51 -5.83 3.06 -1.22
N ALA A 52 -6.45 2.21 -2.05
CA ALA A 52 -6.08 0.80 -2.15
C ALA A 52 -4.65 0.63 -2.72
N GLU A 53 -4.32 1.36 -3.79
CA GLU A 53 -2.97 1.31 -4.38
C GLU A 53 -1.91 1.84 -3.40
N ALA A 54 -2.20 2.93 -2.69
CA ALA A 54 -1.32 3.46 -1.64
C ALA A 54 -1.09 2.45 -0.50
N LEU A 55 -2.14 1.73 -0.06
CA LEU A 55 -2.01 0.69 0.97
C LEU A 55 -1.16 -0.48 0.49
N GLY A 56 -1.32 -0.91 -0.77
CA GLY A 56 -0.46 -1.93 -1.37
C GLY A 56 1.00 -1.49 -1.44
N ALA A 57 1.26 -0.22 -1.77
CA ALA A 57 2.60 0.32 -1.86
C ALA A 57 3.27 0.43 -0.49
N ILE A 58 2.51 0.71 0.58
CA ILE A 58 3.03 0.72 1.95
C ILE A 58 3.38 -0.70 2.42
N ALA A 59 2.63 -1.72 1.95
CA ALA A 59 2.91 -3.14 2.15
C ALA A 59 3.01 -3.63 3.62
N GLU A 60 2.40 -2.92 4.57
CA GLU A 60 2.35 -3.34 5.98
C GLU A 60 1.31 -4.43 6.24
N ASP A 61 1.50 -5.23 7.30
CA ASP A 61 0.58 -6.33 7.67
C ASP A 61 -0.88 -5.87 7.79
N ALA A 62 -1.10 -4.66 8.33
CA ALA A 62 -2.43 -4.07 8.48
C ALA A 62 -3.14 -3.77 7.15
N CYS A 63 -2.40 -3.68 6.04
CA CYS A 63 -2.94 -3.45 4.70
C CYS A 63 -3.54 -4.73 4.08
N THR A 64 -3.05 -5.92 4.44
CA THR A 64 -3.49 -7.18 3.84
C THR A 64 -4.97 -7.45 4.08
N ASP A 65 -5.41 -7.38 5.35
CA ASP A 65 -6.79 -7.70 5.74
C ASP A 65 -7.80 -6.76 5.06
N ILE A 66 -7.45 -5.47 4.98
CA ILE A 66 -8.34 -4.47 4.40
C ILE A 66 -8.42 -4.62 2.89
N LEU A 67 -7.31 -4.84 2.19
CA LEU A 67 -7.31 -5.03 0.74
C LEU A 67 -8.06 -6.31 0.37
N GLN A 68 -7.89 -7.40 1.12
CA GLN A 68 -8.60 -8.65 0.88
C GLN A 68 -10.12 -8.49 1.06
N LYS A 69 -10.56 -7.72 2.05
CA LYS A 69 -11.98 -7.39 2.27
C LYS A 69 -12.57 -6.64 1.07
N TYR A 70 -11.83 -5.71 0.47
CA TYR A 70 -12.31 -4.87 -0.63
C TYR A 70 -11.98 -5.40 -2.03
N ALA A 71 -11.26 -6.53 -2.15
CA ALA A 71 -11.14 -7.31 -3.39
C ALA A 71 -12.47 -7.98 -3.84
N SER A 72 -13.58 -7.69 -3.19
CA SER A 72 -14.94 -8.05 -3.62
C SER A 72 -15.89 -6.84 -3.66
N ASP A 73 -15.34 -5.62 -3.66
CA ASP A 73 -16.13 -4.40 -3.66
C ASP A 73 -17.08 -4.32 -4.87
N GLN A 74 -18.22 -3.64 -4.69
CA GLN A 74 -19.21 -3.45 -5.74
C GLN A 74 -18.66 -2.58 -6.87
N GLU A 75 -17.81 -1.61 -6.54
CA GLU A 75 -17.13 -0.76 -7.51
C GLU A 75 -15.99 -1.53 -8.16
N ARG A 76 -16.09 -1.78 -9.47
CA ARG A 76 -15.09 -2.54 -10.23
C ARG A 76 -13.68 -1.98 -10.05
N VAL A 77 -13.53 -0.66 -10.10
CA VAL A 77 -12.22 0.01 -9.99
C VAL A 77 -11.58 -0.22 -8.62
N VAL A 78 -12.37 -0.27 -7.55
CA VAL A 78 -11.85 -0.51 -6.20
C VAL A 78 -11.44 -1.96 -6.03
N ARG A 79 -12.27 -2.89 -6.51
CA ARG A 79 -11.97 -4.33 -6.47
C ARG A 79 -10.67 -4.66 -7.20
N GLU A 80 -10.54 -4.21 -8.45
CA GLU A 80 -9.37 -4.51 -9.29
C GLU A 80 -8.10 -3.89 -8.71
N SER A 81 -8.17 -2.69 -8.13
CA SER A 81 -7.02 -2.11 -7.45
C SER A 81 -6.66 -2.81 -6.17
N CYS A 82 -7.62 -3.36 -5.42
CA CYS A 82 -7.29 -4.19 -4.26
C CYS A 82 -6.59 -5.48 -4.67
N GLU A 83 -6.99 -6.11 -5.78
CA GLU A 83 -6.31 -7.30 -6.33
C GLU A 83 -4.85 -6.96 -6.70
N VAL A 84 -4.63 -5.89 -7.46
CA VAL A 84 -3.28 -5.43 -7.83
C VAL A 84 -2.45 -5.04 -6.60
N ALA A 85 -3.05 -4.35 -5.63
CA ALA A 85 -2.39 -3.93 -4.40
C ALA A 85 -1.97 -5.13 -3.53
N LEU A 86 -2.75 -6.22 -3.50
CA LEU A 86 -2.39 -7.46 -2.81
C LEU A 86 -1.22 -8.17 -3.49
N ASP A 87 -1.19 -8.20 -4.83
CA ASP A 87 -0.07 -8.74 -5.59
C ASP A 87 1.21 -7.93 -5.31
N MET A 88 1.11 -6.61 -5.31
CA MET A 88 2.23 -5.71 -4.99
C MET A 88 2.71 -5.92 -3.54
N LEU A 89 1.80 -5.93 -2.56
CA LEU A 89 2.13 -6.18 -1.16
C LEU A 89 2.83 -7.54 -0.99
N THR A 90 2.34 -8.57 -1.68
CA THR A 90 2.95 -9.91 -1.65
C THR A 90 4.35 -9.89 -2.23
N TYR A 91 4.56 -9.17 -3.34
CA TYR A 91 5.87 -9.01 -3.96
C TYR A 91 6.85 -8.27 -3.05
N GLU A 92 6.46 -7.12 -2.48
CA GLU A 92 7.30 -6.32 -1.58
C GLU A 92 7.69 -7.09 -0.32
N ASN A 93 6.79 -7.93 0.21
CA ASN A 93 7.06 -8.80 1.37
C ASN A 93 7.72 -10.14 1.02
N SER A 94 8.01 -10.41 -0.26
CA SER A 94 8.67 -11.65 -0.69
C SER A 94 10.20 -11.53 -0.66
N GLU A 95 10.90 -12.65 -0.49
CA GLU A 95 12.37 -12.70 -0.55
C GLU A 95 12.95 -12.56 -1.98
N GLN A 96 12.11 -12.23 -2.97
CA GLN A 96 12.55 -12.06 -4.36
C GLN A 96 13.67 -11.03 -4.46
N PHE A 97 14.60 -11.29 -5.37
CA PHE A 97 15.85 -10.55 -5.48
C PHE A 97 15.60 -9.04 -5.68
N GLN A 98 15.87 -8.26 -4.64
CA GLN A 98 15.92 -6.81 -4.71
C GLN A 98 17.35 -6.38 -5.06
N TYR A 99 17.52 -5.57 -6.10
CA TYR A 99 18.84 -5.08 -6.53
C TYR A 99 19.59 -4.33 -5.40
N ALA A 100 18.86 -3.72 -4.46
CA ALA A 100 19.42 -3.04 -3.29
C ALA A 100 19.98 -4.02 -2.24
N ASP A 101 19.41 -5.21 -2.11
CA ASP A 101 19.80 -6.22 -1.12
C ASP A 101 20.95 -7.11 -1.57
N GLY A 102 21.40 -6.98 -2.83
CA GLY A 102 22.47 -7.78 -3.40
C GLY A 102 23.75 -7.75 -2.55
N LEU A 103 24.09 -6.61 -1.96
CA LEU A 103 25.26 -6.50 -1.08
C LEU A 103 25.03 -7.19 0.28
N SER A 104 23.84 -7.06 0.85
CA SER A 104 23.48 -7.69 2.13
C SER A 104 23.47 -9.21 2.05
N LYS A 105 22.98 -9.78 0.93
CA LYS A 105 22.95 -11.24 0.71
C LYS A 105 24.34 -11.82 0.43
N VAL A 106 25.20 -11.12 -0.34
CA VAL A 106 26.60 -11.53 -0.56
C VAL A 106 27.40 -11.61 0.75
N HIS A 107 27.17 -10.69 1.68
CA HIS A 107 27.83 -10.72 3.00
C HIS A 107 27.30 -11.84 3.91
N ALA A 108 26.05 -12.28 3.75
CA ALA A 108 25.49 -13.41 4.49
C ALA A 108 26.04 -14.74 3.95
N GLU A 109 26.14 -14.90 2.62
CA GLU A 109 26.65 -16.11 1.95
C GLU A 109 28.16 -16.33 2.20
N GLY A 110 28.96 -15.27 2.20
CA GLY A 110 30.40 -15.35 2.51
C GLY A 110 30.74 -15.70 3.97
N LYS A 111 29.75 -15.70 4.87
CA LYS A 111 29.91 -16.18 6.25
C LYS A 111 29.69 -17.70 6.38
N ILE A 112 28.87 -18.29 5.51
CA ILE A 112 28.56 -19.72 5.54
C ILE A 112 29.75 -20.55 5.01
N GLU A 113 30.51 -20.02 4.05
CA GLU A 113 31.70 -20.69 3.50
C GLU A 113 32.93 -20.68 4.42
N ASN A 114 32.97 -19.82 5.44
CA ASN A 114 34.13 -19.69 6.34
C ASN A 114 33.99 -20.44 7.67
N ASP A 115 32.87 -21.12 7.91
CA ASP A 115 32.60 -21.88 9.14
C ASP A 115 32.64 -23.42 8.92
N VAL A 116 33.38 -23.92 7.91
CA VAL A 116 33.65 -25.36 7.69
C VAL A 116 35.14 -25.68 7.82
#